data_AF-A0A2M7XQL2-F1
#
_entry.id   AF-A0A2M7XQL2-F1
#
_cell.length_a   1.000
_cell.length_b   1.000
_cell.length_c   1.000
_cell.angle_alpha   90.00
_cell.angle_beta   90.00
_cell.angle_gamma   90.00
#
_symmetry.space_group_name_H-M   'P 1'
#
loop_
_entity.id
_entity.type
_entity.pdbx_description
1 polymer ?
#
loop_
_entity_poly.entity_id
_entity_poly.type
_entity_poly.pdbx_seq_one_letter_code
_entity_poly.pdbx_strand_id
1 'polypeptide(L)'
;MKQKFQVHLTSIFACILMAGCAGASHQVDADAVENDGIDITAASAHLSKAVQIKTISYSDTSATESDAFNELNRFIESTYPELFTTLAPERVNDFSLLFTWQGSKP
;
A
#
# COMPACT_ATOMS: atom_id res chain seq x y z
N MET A 1 0.04 -50.18 3.97
CA MET A 1 -0.06 -49.12 2.93
C MET A 1 -0.26 -47.72 3.54
N LYS A 2 -1.15 -47.55 4.54
CA LYS A 2 -1.43 -46.26 5.21
C LYS A 2 -0.23 -45.63 5.95
N GLN A 3 0.62 -46.45 6.57
CA GLN A 3 1.79 -45.98 7.35
C GLN A 3 2.89 -45.35 6.49
N LYS A 4 3.14 -45.88 5.28
CA LYS A 4 4.11 -45.30 4.34
C LYS A 4 3.62 -43.93 3.81
N PHE A 5 2.33 -43.83 3.50
CA PHE A 5 1.72 -42.57 3.03
C PHE A 5 1.76 -41.46 4.10
N GLN A 6 1.49 -41.80 5.36
CA GLN A 6 1.57 -40.85 6.48
C GLN A 6 3.00 -40.31 6.70
N VAL A 7 4.02 -41.16 6.58
CA VAL A 7 5.44 -40.76 6.73
C VAL A 7 5.90 -39.85 5.60
N HIS A 8 5.43 -40.08 4.36
CA HIS A 8 5.73 -39.19 3.24
C HIS A 8 5.03 -37.83 3.39
N LEU A 9 3.78 -37.81 3.89
CA LEU A 9 3.03 -36.58 4.13
C LEU A 9 3.68 -35.71 5.22
N THR A 10 4.14 -36.31 6.32
CA THR A 10 4.84 -35.58 7.38
C THR A 10 6.20 -35.07 6.93
N SER A 11 6.92 -35.83 6.10
CA SER A 11 8.19 -35.38 5.53
C SER A 11 8.02 -34.19 4.59
N ILE A 12 6.98 -34.18 3.74
CA ILE A 12 6.68 -33.05 2.85
C ILE A 12 6.31 -31.82 3.67
N PHE A 13 5.45 -31.98 4.69
CA PHE A 13 5.07 -30.88 5.57
C PHE A 13 6.27 -30.26 6.31
N ALA A 14 7.19 -31.11 6.79
CA ALA A 14 8.44 -30.66 7.41
C ALA A 14 9.36 -29.92 6.42
N CYS A 15 9.48 -30.38 5.17
CA CYS A 15 10.27 -29.70 4.14
C CYS A 15 9.69 -28.32 3.78
N ILE A 16 8.36 -28.18 3.69
CA ILE A 16 7.69 -26.91 3.39
C ILE A 16 7.92 -25.90 4.53
N LEU A 17 7.82 -26.34 5.79
CA LEU A 17 8.10 -25.48 6.95
C LEU A 17 9.57 -25.02 7.00
N MET A 18 10.52 -25.85 6.61
CA MET A 18 11.94 -25.50 6.60
C MET A 18 12.31 -24.51 5.48
N ALA A 19 11.69 -24.64 4.30
CA ALA A 19 11.98 -23.76 3.16
C ALA A 19 11.37 -22.35 3.29
N GLY A 20 10.24 -22.22 4.00
CA GLY A 20 9.53 -20.94 4.15
C GLY A 20 10.22 -19.88 5.01
N CYS A 21 11.17 -20.26 5.87
CA CYS A 21 11.84 -19.36 6.80
C CYS A 21 13.23 -18.87 6.33
N ALA A 22 13.73 -19.35 5.18
CA ALA A 22 15.12 -19.14 4.75
C ALA A 22 15.31 -18.01 3.72
N GLY A 23 14.25 -17.31 3.33
CA GLY A 23 14.36 -16.14 2.45
C GLY A 23 14.89 -14.94 3.22
N ALA A 24 16.19 -14.65 3.08
CA ALA A 24 16.72 -13.37 3.54
C ALA A 24 16.00 -12.23 2.80
N SER A 25 15.57 -11.21 3.55
CA SER A 25 14.94 -10.02 2.98
C SER A 25 15.87 -9.40 1.95
N HIS A 26 15.39 -9.17 0.73
CA HIS A 26 16.11 -8.41 -0.30
C HIS A 26 15.92 -6.91 -0.10
N GLN A 27 15.98 -6.48 1.16
CA GLN A 27 15.87 -5.07 1.47
C GLN A 27 17.17 -4.42 1.03
N VAL A 28 17.06 -3.49 0.09
CA VAL A 28 18.19 -2.69 -0.36
C VAL A 28 18.66 -1.86 0.83
N ASP A 29 19.95 -1.92 1.14
CA ASP A 29 20.57 -1.03 2.11
C ASP A 29 20.58 0.38 1.49
N ALA A 30 19.71 1.24 2.00
CA ALA A 30 19.54 2.59 1.49
C ALA A 30 20.29 3.56 2.39
N ASP A 31 21.13 4.42 1.80
CA ASP A 31 21.76 5.51 2.52
C ASP A 31 20.69 6.39 3.17
N ALA A 32 20.94 6.80 4.42
CA ALA A 32 20.04 7.72 5.12
C ALA A 32 20.03 9.06 4.38
N VAL A 33 18.86 9.44 3.88
CA VAL A 33 18.62 10.77 3.29
C VAL A 33 18.31 11.74 4.43
N GLU A 34 19.05 12.85 4.53
CA GLU A 34 18.71 13.94 5.44
C GLU A 34 17.38 14.56 5.01
N ASN A 35 16.44 14.64 5.94
CA ASN A 35 15.08 15.10 5.69
C ASN A 35 15.00 16.61 5.96
N ASP A 36 15.56 17.39 5.05
CA ASP A 36 15.71 18.82 5.22
C ASP A 36 14.51 19.54 4.59
N GLY A 37 13.43 19.68 5.36
CA GLY A 37 12.33 20.58 5.00
C GLY A 37 10.94 19.98 4.95
N ILE A 38 10.74 18.72 5.37
CA ILE A 38 9.37 18.21 5.56
C ILE A 38 8.80 18.78 6.86
N ASP A 39 7.65 19.47 6.74
CA ASP A 39 6.84 19.87 7.89
C ASP A 39 6.10 18.66 8.46
N ILE A 40 6.71 18.03 9.47
CA ILE A 40 6.17 16.85 10.14
C ILE A 40 4.86 17.16 10.87
N THR A 41 4.68 18.38 11.37
CA THR A 41 3.46 18.79 12.07
C THR A 41 2.29 18.87 11.09
N ALA A 42 2.49 19.52 9.93
CA ALA A 42 1.48 19.57 8.88
C ALA A 42 1.16 18.17 8.33
N ALA A 43 2.18 17.36 8.02
CA ALA A 43 1.99 15.99 7.53
C ALA A 43 1.19 15.12 8.52
N SER A 44 1.51 15.21 9.81
CA SER A 44 0.77 14.48 10.86
C SER A 44 -0.68 14.94 10.98
N ALA A 45 -0.94 16.25 10.83
CA ALA A 45 -2.29 16.79 10.85
C ALA A 45 -3.11 16.34 9.62
N HIS A 46 -2.49 16.30 8.44
CA HIS A 46 -3.14 15.80 7.22
C HIS A 46 -3.48 14.32 7.34
N LEU A 47 -2.54 13.50 7.81
CA LEU A 47 -2.77 12.08 8.06
C LEU A 47 -3.89 11.87 9.08
N SER A 48 -3.89 12.61 10.19
CA SER A 48 -4.94 12.54 11.22
C SER A 48 -6.32 12.80 10.64
N LYS A 49 -6.47 13.76 9.73
CA LYS A 49 -7.74 14.00 9.02
C LYS A 49 -8.08 12.88 8.04
N ALA A 50 -7.12 12.41 7.25
CA ALA A 50 -7.33 11.36 6.26
C ALA A 50 -7.88 10.06 6.89
N VAL A 51 -7.31 9.62 8.01
CA VAL A 51 -7.73 8.37 8.68
C VAL A 51 -9.13 8.45 9.32
N GLN A 52 -9.68 9.64 9.49
CA GLN A 52 -11.05 9.82 9.99
C GLN A 52 -12.10 9.60 8.89
N ILE A 53 -11.69 9.64 7.61
CA ILE A 53 -12.55 9.32 6.47
C ILE A 53 -12.70 7.80 6.39
N LYS A 54 -13.93 7.30 6.57
CA LYS A 54 -14.22 5.87 6.78
C LYS A 54 -14.28 5.07 5.47
N THR A 55 -13.15 4.87 4.80
CA THR A 55 -13.02 4.02 3.61
C THR A 55 -13.04 2.52 3.97
N ILE A 56 -14.18 2.03 4.45
CA ILE A 56 -14.34 0.64 4.89
C ILE A 56 -14.37 -0.28 3.67
N SER A 57 -13.45 -1.25 3.63
CA SER A 57 -13.44 -2.29 2.59
C SER A 57 -14.33 -3.45 3.01
N TYR A 58 -15.27 -3.83 2.16
CA TYR A 58 -16.10 -5.02 2.33
C TYR A 58 -15.60 -6.13 1.41
N SER A 59 -15.77 -7.39 1.83
CA SER A 59 -15.46 -8.54 0.97
C SER A 59 -16.42 -8.66 -0.21
N ASP A 60 -17.64 -8.15 -0.05
CA ASP A 60 -18.59 -7.92 -1.14
C ASP A 60 -18.46 -6.48 -1.62
N THR A 61 -17.96 -6.31 -2.84
CA THR A 61 -17.72 -4.99 -3.45
C THR A 61 -19.01 -4.24 -3.78
N SER A 62 -20.17 -4.91 -3.80
CA SER A 62 -21.47 -4.23 -3.99
C SER A 62 -21.90 -3.42 -2.76
N ALA A 63 -21.29 -3.67 -1.60
CA ALA A 63 -21.51 -2.94 -0.36
C ALA A 63 -20.50 -1.81 -0.13
N THR A 64 -19.60 -1.54 -1.09
CA THR A 64 -18.60 -0.48 -0.96
C THR A 64 -19.25 0.90 -1.04
N GLU A 65 -19.13 1.67 0.05
CA GLU A 65 -19.59 3.06 0.14
C GLU A 65 -18.68 3.98 -0.70
N SER A 66 -19.10 4.26 -1.94
CA SER A 66 -18.37 5.07 -2.92
C SER A 66 -18.10 6.51 -2.45
N ASP A 67 -18.98 7.05 -1.61
CA ASP A 67 -18.90 8.43 -1.13
C ASP A 67 -17.67 8.69 -0.24
N ALA A 68 -17.28 7.72 0.59
CA ALA A 68 -16.11 7.85 1.46
C ALA A 68 -14.81 7.90 0.65
N PHE A 69 -14.70 7.12 -0.42
CA PHE A 69 -13.54 7.16 -1.31
C PHE A 69 -13.48 8.47 -2.10
N ASN A 70 -14.63 8.97 -2.55
CA ASN A 70 -14.71 10.29 -3.18
C ASN A 70 -14.36 11.43 -2.20
N GLU A 71 -14.76 11.31 -0.94
CA GLU A 71 -14.37 12.26 0.11
C GLU A 71 -12.87 12.27 0.35
N LEU A 72 -12.23 11.09 0.43
CA LEU A 72 -10.79 10.98 0.54
C LEU A 72 -10.09 11.63 -0.67
N ASN A 73 -10.55 11.36 -1.89
CA ASN A 73 -9.97 11.96 -3.09
C ASN A 73 -10.06 13.49 -3.10
N ARG A 74 -11.22 14.06 -2.75
CA ARG A 74 -11.39 15.52 -2.61
C ARG A 74 -10.48 16.09 -1.52
N PHE A 75 -10.35 15.38 -0.41
CA PHE A 75 -9.45 15.79 0.67
C PHE A 75 -8.01 15.87 0.18
N ILE A 76 -7.50 14.84 -0.51
CA ILE A 76 -6.13 14.82 -1.06
C ILE A 76 -5.95 15.96 -2.07
N GLU A 77 -6.90 16.15 -3.00
CA GLU A 77 -6.84 17.22 -4.00
C GLU A 77 -6.78 18.62 -3.36
N SER A 78 -7.63 18.88 -2.36
CA SER A 78 -7.62 20.16 -1.66
C SER A 78 -6.39 20.38 -0.76
N THR A 79 -5.79 19.29 -0.26
CA THR A 79 -4.63 19.34 0.64
C THR A 79 -3.32 19.50 -0.15
N TYR A 80 -3.25 18.95 -1.36
CA TYR A 80 -2.04 18.93 -2.18
C TYR A 80 -2.32 19.44 -3.61
N PRO A 81 -2.78 20.69 -3.79
CA PRO A 81 -3.17 21.19 -5.11
C PRO A 81 -2.01 21.17 -6.12
N GLU A 82 -0.79 21.46 -5.67
CA GLU A 82 0.41 21.45 -6.53
C GLU A 82 0.71 20.05 -7.10
N LEU A 83 0.43 19.00 -6.34
CA LEU A 83 0.60 17.61 -6.80
C LEU A 83 -0.32 17.33 -8.00
N PHE A 84 -1.58 17.75 -7.91
CA PHE A 84 -2.58 17.53 -8.95
C PHE A 84 -2.32 18.37 -10.19
N THR A 85 -1.82 19.59 -10.04
CA THR A 85 -1.47 20.45 -11.17
C THR A 85 -0.18 20.03 -11.86
N THR A 86 0.80 19.53 -11.10
CA THR A 86 2.14 19.22 -11.63
C THR A 86 2.21 17.84 -12.27
N LEU A 87 1.59 16.84 -11.63
CA LEU A 87 1.68 15.45 -12.07
C LEU A 87 0.46 14.97 -12.87
N ALA A 88 -0.61 15.77 -12.94
CA ALA A 88 -1.83 15.49 -13.70
C ALA A 88 -2.33 14.03 -13.52
N PRO A 89 -2.92 13.68 -12.37
CA PRO A 89 -3.22 12.30 -12.03
C PRO A 89 -4.17 11.62 -13.01
N GLU A 90 -3.87 10.38 -13.34
CA GLU A 90 -4.73 9.52 -14.14
C GLU A 90 -5.77 8.84 -13.23
N ARG A 91 -7.05 8.91 -13.61
CA ARG A 91 -8.12 8.18 -12.93
C ARG A 91 -8.14 6.75 -13.44
N VAL A 92 -8.00 5.79 -12.54
CA VAL A 92 -8.14 4.35 -12.84
C VAL A 92 -9.37 3.83 -12.14
N ASN A 93 -10.28 3.20 -12.87
CA ASN A 93 -11.62 2.83 -12.39
C ASN A 93 -12.34 4.06 -11.79
N ASP A 94 -13.15 3.86 -10.74
CA ASP A 94 -14.01 4.91 -10.19
C ASP A 94 -13.28 5.83 -9.18
N PHE A 95 -12.39 5.26 -8.35
CA PHE A 95 -11.82 5.96 -7.19
C PHE A 95 -10.30 5.99 -7.12
N SER A 96 -9.57 5.27 -7.98
CA SER A 96 -8.12 5.24 -7.90
C SER A 96 -7.49 6.42 -8.65
N LEU A 97 -6.45 6.98 -8.05
CA LEU A 97 -5.62 8.03 -8.63
C LEU A 97 -4.21 7.48 -8.83
N LEU A 98 -3.70 7.55 -10.06
CA LEU A 98 -2.33 7.21 -10.40
C LEU A 98 -1.55 8.51 -10.65
N PHE A 99 -0.51 8.72 -9.86
CA PHE A 99 0.43 9.82 -10.03
C PHE A 99 1.74 9.26 -10.59
N THR A 100 2.20 9.81 -11.71
CA THR A 100 3.48 9.44 -12.30
C THR A 100 4.50 10.54 -12.05
N TRP A 101 5.45 10.27 -11.15
CA TRP A 101 6.61 11.14 -10.97
C TRP A 101 7.67 10.77 -12.01
N GLN A 102 7.98 11.69 -12.93
CA GLN A 102 9.05 11.47 -13.90
C GLN A 102 10.42 11.67 -13.26
N GLY A 103 11.16 10.56 -13.15
CA GLY A 103 12.52 10.57 -12.63
C GLY A 103 13.48 11.31 -13.57
N SER A 104 14.53 11.90 -12.99
CA SER A 104 15.55 12.63 -13.77
C SER A 104 16.46 11.72 -14.59
N LYS A 105 16.38 10.40 -14.39
CA LYS A 105 17.16 9.36 -15.08
C LYS A 105 16.26 8.14 -15.35
N PRO A 106 16.14 7.68 -16.60
CA PRO A 106 15.37 6.48 -16.95
C PRO A 106 16.04 5.18 -16.47
#